data_AF-A0A1G0CKB2-F1
#
_entry.id   AF-A0A1G0CKB2-F1
#
_cell.length_a   1.000
_cell.length_b   1.000
_cell.length_c   1.000
_cell.angle_alpha   90.00
_cell.angle_beta   90.00
_cell.angle_gamma   90.00
#
_symmetry.space_group_name_H-M   'P 1'
#
loop_
_entity.id
_entity.type
_entity.pdbx_description
1 polymer ?
#
loop_
_entity_poly.entity_id
_entity_poly.type
_entity_poly.pdbx_seq_one_letter_code
_entity_poly.pdbx_strand_id
1 'polypeptide(L)'
;MYAGIKVTFAPGIEATSWFYFNQQTQLSLKNKQMKKAVAVWSLSALFSMAFLTACSSSSEKLDEAKEDVTEANDKLEEAQEAYLSDIVEYKKETAAKIAVNEQLIADLEKANSAQHKGKVAELKAENELMKIKMDNYKAQGDGQWQEFKEEFNNDMIELGQELKEMMNSK
;
A
#
# COMPACT_ATOMS: atom_id res chain seq x y z
N MET A 1 12.24 -16.40 -22.89
CA MET A 1 13.62 -16.86 -22.67
C MET A 1 14.46 -15.67 -22.20
N TYR A 2 14.71 -15.56 -20.89
CA TYR A 2 15.63 -14.54 -20.37
C TYR A 2 17.04 -15.14 -20.35
N ALA A 3 17.95 -14.56 -21.13
CA ALA A 3 19.36 -14.93 -21.13
C ALA A 3 19.98 -14.49 -19.79
N GLY A 4 20.25 -15.46 -18.91
CA GLY A 4 20.97 -15.23 -17.67
C GLY A 4 22.44 -14.90 -17.96
N ILE A 5 22.86 -13.69 -17.61
CA ILE A 5 24.27 -13.29 -17.63
C ILE A 5 24.98 -14.02 -16.48
N LYS A 6 25.80 -15.03 -16.80
CA LYS A 6 26.73 -15.62 -15.83
C LYS A 6 27.94 -14.71 -15.69
N VAL A 7 28.08 -14.06 -14.54
CA VAL A 7 29.29 -13.32 -14.18
C VAL A 7 30.15 -14.23 -13.30
N THR A 8 31.28 -14.71 -13.83
CA THR A 8 32.29 -15.43 -13.04
C THR A 8 33.26 -14.44 -12.40
N PHE A 9 33.39 -14.47 -11.08
CA PHE A 9 34.23 -13.57 -10.29
C PHE A 9 35.60 -14.18 -9.98
N ALA A 10 36.66 -13.37 -10.09
CA ALA A 10 38.00 -13.72 -9.62
C ALA A 10 38.09 -13.54 -8.08
N PRO A 11 38.88 -14.37 -7.37
CA PRO A 11 39.02 -14.25 -5.92
C PRO A 11 39.85 -13.01 -5.55
N GLY A 12 39.28 -12.13 -4.72
CA GLY A 12 39.99 -10.96 -4.17
C GLY A 12 39.25 -9.61 -4.19
N ILE A 13 37.95 -9.57 -4.49
CA ILE A 13 37.19 -8.30 -4.52
C ILE A 13 36.60 -8.00 -3.14
N GLU A 14 37.09 -6.94 -2.49
CA GLU A 14 36.62 -6.44 -1.21
C GLU A 14 35.16 -5.97 -1.27
N ALA A 15 34.43 -6.13 -0.15
CA ALA A 15 32.98 -5.91 -0.05
C ALA A 15 32.50 -4.51 -0.51
N THR A 16 33.39 -3.52 -0.50
CA THR A 16 33.13 -2.16 -0.97
C THR A 16 32.93 -2.08 -2.48
N SER A 17 33.66 -2.88 -3.26
CA SER A 17 33.47 -2.98 -4.71
C SER A 17 32.14 -3.61 -5.09
N TRP A 18 31.60 -4.50 -4.23
CA TRP A 18 30.28 -5.11 -4.44
C TRP A 18 29.16 -4.08 -4.24
N PHE A 19 29.28 -3.23 -3.22
CA PHE A 19 28.35 -2.11 -3.01
C PHE A 19 28.39 -1.12 -4.16
N TYR A 20 29.57 -0.74 -4.65
CA TYR A 20 29.71 0.17 -5.79
C TYR A 20 29.11 -0.42 -7.08
N PHE A 21 29.36 -1.70 -7.38
CA PHE A 21 28.81 -2.35 -8.57
C PHE A 21 27.27 -2.45 -8.50
N ASN A 22 26.72 -2.86 -7.36
CA ASN A 22 25.26 -2.93 -7.17
C ASN A 22 24.60 -1.54 -7.23
N GLN A 23 25.26 -0.50 -6.70
CA GLN A 23 24.76 0.86 -6.81
C GLN A 23 24.77 1.35 -8.26
N GLN A 24 25.82 1.06 -9.02
CA GLN A 24 25.95 1.47 -10.42
C GLN A 24 24.94 0.75 -11.34
N THR A 25 24.65 -0.54 -11.09
CA THR A 25 23.61 -1.27 -11.84
C THR A 25 22.22 -0.72 -11.56
N GLN A 26 21.89 -0.39 -10.30
CA GLN A 26 20.62 0.23 -9.91
C GLN A 26 20.42 1.63 -10.52
N LEU A 27 21.47 2.46 -10.53
CA LEU A 27 21.48 3.77 -11.22
C LEU A 27 21.23 3.62 -12.73
N SER A 28 21.85 2.63 -13.38
CA SER A 28 21.67 2.40 -14.81
C SER A 28 20.25 1.94 -15.17
N LEU A 29 19.62 1.13 -14.31
CA LEU A 29 18.24 0.66 -14.48
C LEU A 29 17.24 1.80 -14.30
N LYS A 30 17.40 2.64 -13.26
CA LYS A 30 16.57 3.84 -13.06
C LYS A 30 16.67 4.80 -14.25
N ASN A 31 17.88 5.05 -14.76
CA ASN A 31 18.09 5.94 -15.90
C ASN A 31 17.49 5.37 -17.21
N LYS A 32 17.50 4.04 -17.39
CA LYS A 32 16.86 3.37 -18.53
C LYS A 32 15.33 3.42 -18.47
N GLN A 33 14.73 3.37 -17.29
CA GLN A 33 13.28 3.51 -17.11
C GLN A 33 12.83 4.97 -17.33
N MET A 34 13.59 5.96 -16.83
CA MET A 34 13.25 7.38 -17.06
C MET A 34 13.38 7.82 -18.53
N LYS A 35 14.28 7.20 -19.31
CA LYS A 35 14.38 7.44 -20.76
C LYS A 35 13.21 6.88 -21.57
N LYS A 36 12.46 5.91 -21.02
CA LYS A 36 11.27 5.33 -21.66
C LYS A 36 9.98 6.10 -21.32
N ALA A 37 9.94 6.77 -20.17
CA ALA A 37 8.78 7.56 -19.74
C ALA A 37 8.65 8.93 -20.45
N VAL A 38 9.75 9.45 -21.02
CA VAL A 38 9.76 10.77 -21.70
C VAL A 38 9.38 10.68 -23.20
N ALA A 39 9.16 9.48 -23.75
CA ALA A 39 8.84 9.31 -25.17
C ALA A 39 7.33 9.21 -25.49
N VAL A 40 6.44 9.72 -24.62
CA VAL A 40 4.96 9.74 -24.86
C VAL A 40 4.35 11.11 -24.53
N TRP A 41 5.07 12.20 -24.77
CA TRP A 41 4.50 13.56 -24.68
C TRP A 41 5.10 14.45 -25.78
N SER A 42 4.63 14.29 -27.02
CA SER A 42 4.68 15.35 -28.04
C SER A 42 3.94 14.92 -29.30
N LEU A 43 2.68 15.32 -29.45
CA LEU A 43 2.12 15.92 -30.67
C LEU A 43 0.62 16.19 -30.45
N SER A 44 0.32 17.31 -29.79
CA SER A 44 -0.91 18.04 -30.11
C SER A 44 -0.77 19.50 -29.68
N ALA A 45 0.07 20.22 -30.41
CA ALA A 45 -0.05 21.66 -30.50
C ALA A 45 0.07 22.05 -31.97
N LEU A 46 -0.87 22.90 -32.40
CA LEU A 46 -0.90 23.67 -33.65
C LEU A 46 -1.58 23.00 -34.86
N PHE A 47 -2.90 22.83 -34.78
CA PHE A 47 -3.76 23.19 -35.91
C PHE A 47 -4.39 24.55 -35.60
N SER A 48 -3.79 25.61 -36.12
CA SER A 48 -4.40 26.93 -36.15
C SER A 48 -4.01 27.56 -37.47
N MET A 49 -4.84 27.36 -38.49
CA MET A 49 -5.08 28.42 -39.44
C MET A 49 -6.49 28.28 -40.04
N ALA A 50 -7.23 29.38 -39.89
CA ALA A 50 -8.46 29.77 -40.57
C ALA A 50 -9.77 29.07 -40.13
N PHE A 51 -10.40 29.62 -39.09
CA PHE A 51 -11.76 30.18 -39.26
C PHE A 51 -11.84 31.53 -38.53
N LEU A 52 -11.86 32.59 -39.34
CA LEU A 52 -12.16 33.95 -38.94
C LEU A 52 -13.67 34.08 -38.73
N THR A 53 -14.18 33.86 -37.52
CA THR A 53 -15.46 34.43 -37.07
C THR A 53 -15.57 34.38 -35.54
N ALA A 54 -15.80 35.57 -34.95
CA ALA A 54 -16.20 35.83 -33.55
C ALA A 54 -15.16 35.59 -32.44
N CYS A 55 -14.27 36.57 -32.29
CA CYS A 55 -13.49 36.83 -31.08
C CYS A 55 -14.38 37.57 -30.06
N SER A 56 -14.92 36.87 -29.06
CA SER A 56 -15.45 37.47 -27.82
C SER A 56 -15.62 36.50 -26.62
N SER A 57 -14.91 35.36 -26.56
CA SER A 57 -15.09 34.36 -25.48
C SER A 57 -13.80 33.72 -24.94
N SER A 58 -12.63 34.35 -25.12
CA SER A 58 -11.37 33.79 -24.62
C SER A 58 -11.11 34.02 -23.13
N SER A 59 -11.77 35.01 -22.50
CA SER A 59 -11.68 35.24 -21.04
C SER A 59 -12.53 34.22 -20.29
N GLU A 60 -13.77 34.02 -20.74
CA GLU A 60 -14.76 33.14 -20.10
C GLU A 60 -14.28 31.67 -20.03
N LYS A 61 -13.68 31.16 -21.11
CA LYS A 61 -13.08 29.81 -21.15
C LYS A 61 -11.79 29.67 -20.34
N LEU A 62 -11.05 30.77 -20.12
CA LEU A 62 -9.85 30.77 -19.29
C LEU A 62 -10.23 30.79 -17.80
N ASP A 63 -11.31 31.49 -17.47
CA ASP A 63 -11.81 31.60 -16.11
C ASP A 63 -12.53 30.29 -15.69
N GLU A 64 -13.33 29.65 -16.56
CA GLU A 64 -13.85 28.29 -16.35
C GLU A 64 -12.73 27.26 -16.14
N ALA A 65 -11.70 27.27 -17.00
CA ALA A 65 -10.59 26.31 -16.87
C ALA A 65 -9.77 26.50 -15.58
N LYS A 66 -9.73 27.71 -15.00
CA LYS A 66 -9.11 27.94 -13.69
C LYS A 66 -10.00 27.44 -12.57
N GLU A 67 -11.30 27.69 -12.66
CA GLU A 67 -12.31 27.23 -11.69
C GLU A 67 -12.33 25.69 -11.62
N ASP A 68 -12.33 25.01 -12.77
CA ASP A 68 -12.25 23.55 -12.87
C ASP A 68 -10.97 22.99 -12.23
N VAL A 69 -9.83 23.66 -12.42
CA VAL A 69 -8.55 23.23 -11.82
C VAL A 69 -8.54 23.47 -10.32
N THR A 70 -9.10 24.57 -9.83
CA THR A 70 -9.23 24.81 -8.38
C THR A 70 -10.17 23.80 -7.74
N GLU A 71 -11.34 23.55 -8.33
CA GLU A 71 -12.30 22.56 -7.81
C GLU A 71 -11.72 21.14 -7.83
N ALA A 72 -10.96 20.78 -8.88
CA ALA A 72 -10.27 19.50 -8.94
C ALA A 72 -9.18 19.36 -7.86
N ASN A 73 -8.47 20.43 -7.52
CA ASN A 73 -7.48 20.42 -6.44
C ASN A 73 -8.15 20.30 -5.07
N ASP A 74 -9.22 21.04 -4.82
CA ASP A 74 -9.97 20.97 -3.56
C ASP A 74 -10.53 19.55 -3.35
N LYS A 75 -11.14 18.96 -4.38
CA LYS A 75 -11.62 17.57 -4.34
C LYS A 75 -10.49 16.56 -4.11
N LEU A 76 -9.29 16.82 -4.65
CA LEU A 76 -8.13 15.96 -4.44
C LEU A 76 -7.63 16.04 -2.98
N GLU A 77 -7.61 17.24 -2.41
CA GLU A 77 -7.23 17.46 -1.01
C GLU A 77 -8.24 16.81 -0.06
N GLU A 78 -9.54 17.05 -0.25
CA GLU A 78 -10.61 16.41 0.55
C GLU A 78 -10.53 14.88 0.48
N ALA A 79 -10.32 14.31 -0.71
CA ALA A 79 -10.17 12.87 -0.88
C ALA A 79 -8.92 12.34 -0.14
N GLN A 80 -7.82 13.09 -0.13
CA GLN A 80 -6.61 12.73 0.60
C GLN A 80 -6.82 12.78 2.12
N GLU A 81 -7.50 13.80 2.63
CA GLU A 81 -7.84 13.93 4.05
C GLU A 81 -8.77 12.81 4.51
N ALA A 82 -9.84 12.54 3.76
CA ALA A 82 -10.77 11.45 4.05
C ALA A 82 -10.06 10.09 4.07
N TYR A 83 -9.16 9.84 3.11
CA TYR A 83 -8.36 8.64 3.05
C TYR A 83 -7.47 8.45 4.28
N LEU A 84 -6.76 9.50 4.70
CA LEU A 84 -5.90 9.44 5.89
C LEU A 84 -6.73 9.28 7.18
N SER A 85 -7.89 9.92 7.25
CA SER A 85 -8.83 9.77 8.36
C SER A 85 -9.34 8.33 8.48
N ASP A 86 -9.74 7.71 7.37
CA ASP A 86 -10.21 6.31 7.35
C ASP A 86 -9.13 5.35 7.85
N ILE A 87 -7.85 5.56 7.49
CA ILE A 87 -6.74 4.76 8.02
C ILE A 87 -6.64 4.88 9.54
N VAL A 88 -6.73 6.09 10.08
CA VAL A 88 -6.62 6.33 11.53
C VAL A 88 -7.79 5.70 12.28
N GLU A 89 -9.01 5.84 11.76
CA GLU A 89 -10.20 5.25 12.35
C GLU A 89 -10.15 3.72 12.32
N TYR A 90 -9.77 3.14 11.18
CA TYR A 90 -9.65 1.69 11.03
C TYR A 90 -8.54 1.11 11.93
N LYS A 91 -7.41 1.81 12.12
CA LYS A 91 -6.38 1.43 13.11
C LYS A 91 -6.94 1.34 14.52
N LYS A 92 -7.79 2.29 14.91
CA LYS A 92 -8.45 2.28 16.22
C LYS A 92 -9.45 1.13 16.35
N GLU A 93 -10.27 0.90 15.33
CA GLU A 93 -11.25 -0.19 15.31
C GLU A 93 -10.56 -1.55 15.44
N THR A 94 -9.52 -1.78 14.63
CA THR A 94 -8.78 -3.04 14.62
C THR A 94 -7.99 -3.28 15.89
N ALA A 95 -7.41 -2.23 16.50
CA ALA A 95 -6.79 -2.34 17.82
C ALA A 95 -7.80 -2.82 18.90
N ALA A 96 -9.05 -2.36 18.85
CA ALA A 96 -10.08 -2.84 19.78
C ALA A 96 -10.41 -4.33 19.55
N LYS A 97 -10.51 -4.78 18.28
CA LYS A 97 -10.73 -6.20 17.96
C LYS A 97 -9.55 -7.09 18.40
N ILE A 98 -8.32 -6.65 18.17
CA ILE A 98 -7.11 -7.34 18.62
C ILE A 98 -7.09 -7.47 20.15
N ALA A 99 -7.45 -6.42 20.88
CA ALA A 99 -7.51 -6.46 22.35
C ALA A 99 -8.55 -7.48 22.86
N VAL A 100 -9.68 -7.63 22.17
CA VAL A 100 -10.67 -8.68 22.50
C VAL A 100 -10.08 -10.08 22.27
N ASN A 101 -9.36 -10.29 21.17
CA ASN A 101 -8.68 -11.55 20.89
C ASN A 101 -7.60 -11.86 21.94
N GLU A 102 -6.81 -10.87 22.37
CA GLU A 102 -5.81 -11.00 23.43
C GLU A 102 -6.46 -11.50 24.74
N GLN A 103 -7.65 -10.99 25.09
CA GLN A 103 -8.39 -11.46 26.26
C GLN A 103 -8.84 -12.92 26.12
N LEU A 104 -9.38 -13.30 24.96
CA LEU A 104 -9.78 -14.69 24.68
C LEU A 104 -8.58 -15.64 24.75
N ILE A 105 -7.43 -15.24 24.21
CA ILE A 105 -6.17 -16.00 24.28
C ILE A 105 -5.74 -16.17 25.74
N ALA A 106 -5.74 -15.09 26.53
CA ALA A 106 -5.36 -15.15 27.93
C ALA A 106 -6.26 -16.11 28.74
N ASP A 107 -7.55 -16.15 28.42
CA ASP A 107 -8.49 -17.07 29.07
C ASP A 107 -8.37 -18.52 28.57
N LEU A 108 -7.97 -18.72 27.31
CA LEU A 108 -7.56 -20.03 26.78
C LEU A 108 -6.30 -20.55 27.47
N GLU A 109 -5.28 -19.71 27.65
CA GLU A 109 -4.02 -20.05 28.31
C GLU A 109 -4.23 -20.50 29.77
N LYS A 110 -5.18 -19.89 30.50
CA LYS A 110 -5.52 -20.27 31.89
C LYS A 110 -6.27 -21.60 31.99
N ALA A 111 -7.15 -21.88 31.03
CA ALA A 111 -8.06 -23.03 31.11
C ALA A 111 -7.48 -24.31 30.48
N ASN A 112 -6.54 -24.20 29.54
CA ASN A 112 -6.07 -25.37 28.81
C ASN A 112 -5.03 -26.18 29.57
N SER A 113 -5.41 -27.41 29.91
CA SER A 113 -4.47 -28.49 30.20
C SER A 113 -3.69 -28.85 28.93
N ALA A 114 -2.44 -29.32 29.07
CA ALA A 114 -1.39 -29.50 28.05
C ALA A 114 -1.75 -29.80 26.57
N GLN A 115 -2.90 -30.39 26.28
CA GLN A 115 -3.33 -30.88 24.96
C GLN A 115 -3.52 -29.79 23.88
N HIS A 116 -3.85 -28.55 24.26
CA HIS A 116 -4.14 -27.48 23.29
C HIS A 116 -3.10 -26.34 23.29
N LYS A 117 -1.98 -26.51 24.00
CA LYS A 117 -0.93 -25.47 24.10
C LYS A 117 -0.38 -25.05 22.74
N GLY A 118 -0.27 -25.99 21.80
CA GLY A 118 0.20 -25.71 20.43
C GLY A 118 -0.73 -24.76 19.68
N LYS A 119 -2.03 -25.07 19.63
CA LYS A 119 -3.02 -24.25 18.94
C LYS A 119 -3.21 -22.87 19.59
N VAL A 120 -3.15 -22.79 20.92
CA VAL A 120 -3.20 -21.49 21.61
C VAL A 120 -1.98 -20.62 21.27
N ALA A 121 -0.79 -21.22 21.13
CA ALA A 121 0.41 -20.48 20.72
C ALA A 121 0.34 -20.01 19.26
N GLU A 122 -0.24 -20.81 18.37
CA GLU A 122 -0.50 -20.44 16.98
C GLU A 122 -1.47 -19.24 16.89
N LEU A 123 -2.62 -19.33 17.53
CA LEU A 123 -3.61 -18.24 17.57
C LEU A 123 -3.05 -16.95 18.17
N LYS A 124 -2.15 -17.06 19.14
CA LYS A 124 -1.42 -15.92 19.70
C LYS A 124 -0.47 -15.29 18.69
N ALA A 125 0.29 -16.11 17.97
CA ALA A 125 1.20 -15.64 16.94
C ALA A 125 0.45 -14.96 15.78
N GLU A 126 -0.70 -15.50 15.37
CA GLU A 126 -1.57 -14.89 14.36
C GLU A 126 -2.12 -13.54 14.83
N ASN A 127 -2.59 -13.44 16.08
CA ASN A 127 -3.07 -12.17 16.62
C ASN A 127 -1.97 -11.08 16.68
N GLU A 128 -0.74 -11.46 17.03
CA GLU A 128 0.42 -10.56 16.96
C GLU A 128 0.77 -10.19 15.51
N LEU A 129 0.64 -11.13 14.57
CA LEU A 129 0.83 -10.85 13.16
C LEU A 129 -0.18 -9.82 12.65
N MET A 130 -1.44 -9.88 13.08
CA MET A 130 -2.46 -8.90 12.73
C MET A 130 -2.11 -7.50 13.23
N LYS A 131 -1.60 -7.39 14.47
CA LYS A 131 -1.09 -6.13 15.01
C LYS A 131 0.05 -5.57 14.17
N ILE A 132 1.03 -6.40 13.85
CA ILE A 132 2.19 -6.02 13.01
C ILE A 132 1.73 -5.60 11.61
N LYS A 133 0.77 -6.31 11.00
CA LYS A 133 0.20 -6.01 9.67
C LYS A 133 -0.45 -4.61 9.66
N MET A 134 -1.20 -4.27 10.72
CA MET A 134 -1.83 -2.96 10.87
C MET A 134 -0.81 -1.83 11.13
N ASP A 135 0.14 -2.06 12.04
CA ASP A 135 1.14 -1.06 12.42
C ASP A 135 2.06 -0.70 11.25
N ASN A 136 2.41 -1.69 10.42
CA ASN A 136 3.25 -1.52 9.25
C ASN A 136 2.51 -1.02 8.01
N TYR A 137 1.18 -0.94 8.04
CA TYR A 137 0.45 -0.38 6.90
C TYR A 137 0.84 1.08 6.69
N LYS A 138 1.27 1.37 5.46
CA LYS A 138 1.61 2.71 4.98
C LYS A 138 0.64 3.10 3.90
N ALA A 139 0.22 4.36 3.93
CA ALA A 139 -0.61 4.97 2.90
C ALA A 139 0.03 4.79 1.52
N GLN A 140 -0.67 4.10 0.62
CA GLN A 140 -0.18 3.72 -0.72
C GLN A 140 -1.17 4.09 -1.84
N GLY A 141 -2.33 4.63 -1.48
CA GLY A 141 -3.45 4.92 -2.39
C GLY A 141 -4.72 4.22 -1.94
N ASP A 142 -5.88 4.74 -2.36
CA ASP A 142 -7.19 4.24 -1.95
C ASP A 142 -7.46 2.80 -2.43
N GLY A 143 -7.05 2.43 -3.65
CA GLY A 143 -7.23 1.06 -4.15
C GLY A 143 -6.54 0.00 -3.28
N GLN A 144 -5.26 0.19 -2.97
CA GLN A 144 -4.49 -0.72 -2.12
C GLN A 144 -4.99 -0.70 -0.66
N TRP A 145 -5.66 0.38 -0.26
CA TRP A 145 -6.28 0.45 1.06
C TRP A 145 -7.54 -0.40 1.17
N GLN A 146 -8.41 -0.36 0.16
CA GLN A 146 -9.59 -1.22 0.15
C GLN A 146 -9.19 -2.70 0.10
N GLU A 147 -8.24 -3.07 -0.76
CA GLU A 147 -7.69 -4.43 -0.83
C GLU A 147 -7.11 -4.87 0.52
N PHE A 148 -6.32 -4.00 1.16
CA PHE A 148 -5.78 -4.27 2.49
C PHE A 148 -6.88 -4.48 3.53
N LYS A 149 -7.90 -3.63 3.58
CA LYS A 149 -9.01 -3.75 4.53
C LYS A 149 -9.79 -5.05 4.32
N GLU A 150 -10.02 -5.44 3.07
CA GLU A 150 -10.71 -6.69 2.75
C GLU A 150 -9.94 -7.90 3.29
N GLU A 151 -8.66 -8.02 2.94
CA GLU A 151 -7.80 -9.12 3.39
C GLU A 151 -7.67 -9.12 4.92
N PHE A 152 -7.38 -7.96 5.52
CA PHE A 152 -7.23 -7.82 6.96
C PHE A 152 -8.52 -8.21 7.72
N ASN A 153 -9.68 -7.79 7.22
CA ASN A 153 -10.96 -8.14 7.85
C ASN A 153 -11.23 -9.64 7.76
N ASN A 154 -10.93 -10.28 6.63
CA ASN A 154 -11.12 -11.72 6.47
C ASN A 154 -10.25 -12.49 7.48
N ASP A 155 -8.96 -12.15 7.56
CA ASP A 155 -8.03 -12.75 8.52
C ASP A 155 -8.51 -12.56 9.98
N MET A 156 -8.99 -11.36 10.34
CA MET A 156 -9.51 -11.08 11.68
C MET A 156 -10.80 -11.85 12.00
N ILE A 157 -11.67 -12.07 11.01
CA ILE A 157 -12.91 -12.83 11.18
C ILE A 157 -12.58 -14.30 11.42
N GLU A 158 -11.70 -14.88 10.61
CA GLU A 158 -11.26 -16.26 10.73
C GLU A 158 -10.60 -16.50 12.10
N LEU A 159 -9.62 -15.68 12.47
CA LEU A 159 -8.96 -15.75 13.78
C LEU A 159 -9.97 -15.63 14.95
N GLY A 160 -10.91 -14.69 14.86
CA GLY A 160 -11.94 -14.51 15.87
C GLY A 160 -12.91 -15.68 15.99
N GLN A 161 -13.19 -16.38 14.89
CA GLN A 161 -14.00 -17.61 14.89
C GLN A 161 -13.24 -18.77 15.53
N GLU A 162 -11.98 -18.99 15.15
CA GLU A 162 -11.15 -20.04 15.72
C GLU A 162 -10.99 -19.88 17.24
N LEU A 163 -10.76 -18.65 17.73
CA LEU A 163 -10.68 -18.35 19.15
C LEU A 163 -11.97 -18.71 19.90
N LYS A 164 -13.13 -18.41 19.30
CA LYS A 164 -14.44 -18.72 19.90
C LYS A 164 -14.71 -20.22 19.91
N GLU A 165 -14.38 -20.92 18.83
CA GLU A 165 -14.52 -22.37 18.75
C GLU A 165 -13.64 -23.07 19.80
N MET A 166 -12.39 -22.63 19.95
CA MET A 166 -11.48 -23.10 20.98
C MET A 166 -11.99 -22.83 22.40
N MET A 167 -12.68 -21.71 22.63
CA MET A 167 -13.31 -21.41 23.92
C MET A 167 -14.52 -22.29 24.22
N ASN A 168 -15.32 -22.62 23.19
CA ASN A 168 -16.54 -23.42 23.32
C ASN A 168 -16.27 -24.93 23.36
N SER A 169 -15.10 -25.37 22.92
CA SER A 169 -14.65 -26.78 22.95
C SER A 169 -13.90 -27.17 24.24
N LYS A 170 -13.80 -26.24 25.21
CA LYS A 170 -13.25 -26.48 26.56
C LYS A 170 -14.06 -27.50 27.37
#